data_AF-A0A2G9RMP8-F1
#
_entry.id   AF-A0A2G9RMP8-F1
#
_cell.length_a   1.000
_cell.length_b   1.000
_cell.length_c   1.000
_cell.angle_alpha   90.00
_cell.angle_beta   90.00
_cell.angle_gamma   90.00
#
_symmetry.space_group_name_H-M   'P 1'
#
loop_
_entity.id
_entity.type
_entity.pdbx_description
1 polymer ?
#
loop_
_entity_poly.entity_id
_entity_poly.type
_entity_poly.pdbx_seq_one_letter_code
_entity_poly.pdbx_strand_id
1 'polypeptide(L)'
;MENRLGLFLVLLSVTCFCDANNTCNVPDTKKSYVTSLAINMARSVGPCVPPDPSVLLALNLGQVKDPTAQDILIEQLKNDAVGLDLLGLCTMSSPYARSAACIVANHTTPEVCGSVDTAAVVAMGLVCVLGMENIPEKTITKVRTTLSGLLNYILEHQKDGLIGNAYSTGLAGQV
;
A
#
# COMPACT_ATOMS: atom_id res chain seq x y z
N MET A 1 -56.39 -1.58 20.01
CA MET A 1 -55.59 -2.82 20.02
C MET A 1 -54.57 -2.71 18.91
N GLU A 2 -53.61 -1.83 19.14
CA GLU A 2 -52.45 -1.59 18.30
C GLU A 2 -51.31 -2.52 18.71
N ASN A 3 -50.30 -2.64 17.85
CA ASN A 3 -48.95 -3.11 18.15
C ASN A 3 -48.59 -4.58 17.85
N ARG A 4 -48.64 -4.97 16.57
CA ARG A 4 -47.88 -6.13 16.04
C ARG A 4 -47.12 -5.89 14.72
N LEU A 5 -46.83 -4.62 14.38
CA LEU A 5 -46.06 -4.28 13.18
C LEU A 5 -44.57 -3.93 13.43
N GLY A 6 -44.14 -3.88 14.70
CA GLY A 6 -42.78 -3.50 15.08
C GLY A 6 -41.75 -4.64 15.12
N LEU A 7 -42.15 -5.91 14.95
CA LEU A 7 -41.26 -7.06 15.20
C LEU A 7 -40.63 -7.65 13.93
N PHE A 8 -41.02 -7.20 12.72
CA PHE A 8 -40.52 -7.76 11.46
C PHE A 8 -39.35 -6.99 10.82
N LEU A 9 -38.94 -5.85 11.38
CA LEU A 9 -37.88 -5.00 10.80
C LEU A 9 -36.48 -5.19 11.41
N VAL A 10 -36.27 -6.18 12.29
CA VAL A 10 -35.00 -6.36 13.03
C VAL A 10 -34.08 -7.44 12.41
N LEU A 11 -34.46 -8.10 11.29
CA LEU A 11 -33.73 -9.28 10.79
C LEU A 11 -33.06 -9.14 9.40
N LEU A 12 -32.90 -7.92 8.87
CA LEU A 12 -32.22 -7.72 7.58
C LEU A 12 -31.18 -6.58 7.66
N SER A 13 -30.03 -6.84 8.28
CA SER A 13 -28.80 -6.07 7.99
C SER A 13 -27.55 -6.81 8.46
N VAL A 14 -27.19 -7.88 7.76
CA VAL A 14 -25.76 -8.18 7.55
C VAL A 14 -25.36 -7.43 6.29
N THR A 15 -25.32 -6.11 6.39
CA THR A 15 -24.80 -5.26 5.32
C THR A 15 -23.39 -4.86 5.71
N CYS A 16 -22.44 -5.41 4.96
CA CYS A 16 -21.09 -4.85 4.86
C CYS A 16 -21.24 -3.35 4.54
N PHE A 17 -20.76 -2.48 5.41
CA PHE A 17 -20.67 -1.04 5.13
C PHE A 17 -19.58 -0.84 4.09
N CYS A 18 -19.93 -0.90 2.81
CA CYS A 18 -19.11 -0.35 1.74
C CYS A 18 -19.56 1.11 1.57
N ASP A 19 -18.64 2.05 1.76
CA ASP A 19 -18.89 3.46 1.48
C ASP A 19 -19.20 3.62 -0.02
N ALA A 20 -19.96 4.65 -0.39
CA ALA A 20 -20.56 4.82 -1.72
C ALA A 20 -19.52 5.04 -2.87
N ASN A 21 -18.23 4.90 -2.57
CA ASN A 21 -17.10 5.16 -3.46
C ASN A 21 -16.17 3.94 -3.69
N ASN A 22 -16.64 2.71 -3.43
CA ASN A 22 -15.83 1.48 -3.52
C ASN A 22 -14.57 1.46 -2.62
N THR A 23 -14.54 2.31 -1.58
CA THR A 23 -13.44 2.37 -0.62
C THR A 23 -13.82 1.64 0.67
N CYS A 24 -12.83 0.96 1.26
CA CYS A 24 -12.96 0.28 2.54
C CYS A 24 -12.33 1.14 3.64
N ASN A 25 -13.10 1.49 4.67
CA ASN A 25 -12.62 2.26 5.81
C ASN A 25 -12.71 1.46 7.11
N VAL A 26 -11.78 1.71 8.03
CA VAL A 26 -11.81 1.12 9.37
C VAL A 26 -13.00 1.71 10.14
N PRO A 27 -13.94 0.89 10.64
CA PRO A 27 -15.11 1.38 11.34
C PRO A 27 -14.72 2.04 12.68
N ASP A 28 -15.53 3.02 13.13
CA ASP A 28 -15.24 3.80 14.34
C ASP A 28 -15.02 2.93 15.59
N THR A 29 -15.78 1.84 15.72
CA THR A 29 -15.67 0.87 16.82
C THR A 29 -14.34 0.13 16.85
N LYS A 30 -13.55 0.18 15.77
CA LYS A 30 -12.26 -0.48 15.61
C LYS A 30 -11.08 0.49 15.48
N LYS A 31 -11.32 1.81 15.46
CA LYS A 31 -10.25 2.81 15.37
C LYS A 31 -9.22 2.70 16.50
N SER A 32 -9.65 2.29 17.69
CA SER A 32 -8.75 2.10 18.84
C SER A 32 -7.63 1.09 18.57
N TYR A 33 -7.89 0.03 17.79
CA TYR A 33 -6.86 -0.96 17.44
C TYR A 33 -5.77 -0.35 16.55
N VAL A 34 -6.15 0.49 15.59
CA VAL A 34 -5.21 1.20 14.72
C VAL A 34 -4.38 2.20 15.51
N THR A 35 -5.01 2.94 16.43
CA THR A 35 -4.30 3.84 17.35
C THR A 35 -3.30 3.08 18.22
N SER A 36 -3.68 1.93 18.79
CA SER A 36 -2.77 1.09 19.57
C SER A 36 -1.60 0.57 18.74
N LEU A 37 -1.85 0.17 17.49
CA LEU A 37 -0.79 -0.25 16.56
C LEU A 37 0.20 0.90 16.31
N ALA A 38 -0.29 2.09 16.00
CA ALA A 38 0.54 3.27 15.77
C ALA A 38 1.42 3.62 16.98
N ILE A 39 0.86 3.57 18.19
CA ILE A 39 1.62 3.83 19.42
C ILE A 39 2.70 2.76 19.64
N ASN A 40 2.40 1.49 19.36
CA ASN A 40 3.37 0.41 19.50
C ASN A 40 4.51 0.52 18.48
N MET A 41 4.22 0.97 17.25
CA MET A 41 5.25 1.29 16.25
C MET A 41 6.13 2.47 16.66
N ALA A 42 5.57 3.53 17.24
CA ALA A 42 6.38 4.66 17.72
C ALA A 42 7.34 4.23 18.85
N ARG A 43 6.86 3.36 19.76
CA ARG A 43 7.66 2.84 20.88
C ARG A 43 8.80 1.89 20.47
N SER A 44 8.80 1.35 19.25
CA SER A 44 9.93 0.53 18.78
C SER A 44 11.15 1.37 18.37
N VAL A 45 11.01 2.69 18.29
CA VAL A 45 12.11 3.62 18.00
C VAL A 45 12.84 3.98 19.29
N GLY A 46 14.17 3.83 19.30
CA GLY A 46 15.00 4.16 20.45
C GLY A 46 16.45 4.45 20.06
N PRO A 47 17.22 5.14 20.93
CA PRO A 47 18.57 5.63 20.61
C PRO A 47 19.62 4.53 20.36
N CYS A 48 19.31 3.27 20.69
CA CYS A 48 20.20 2.12 20.49
C CYS A 48 19.60 1.08 19.52
N VAL A 49 18.49 1.40 18.85
CA VAL A 49 17.85 0.54 17.85
C VAL A 49 18.15 1.12 16.47
N PRO A 50 18.68 0.33 15.51
CA PRO A 50 18.86 0.80 14.15
C PRO A 50 17.55 1.37 13.58
N PRO A 51 17.57 2.54 12.94
CA PRO A 51 16.35 3.16 12.44
C PRO A 51 15.72 2.33 11.32
N ASP A 52 14.40 2.15 11.42
CA ASP A 52 13.59 1.51 10.38
C ASP A 52 12.85 2.58 9.55
N PRO A 53 13.28 2.89 8.31
CA PRO A 53 12.58 3.83 7.41
C PRO A 53 11.07 3.64 7.32
N SER A 54 10.64 2.38 7.37
CA SER A 54 9.25 1.99 7.18
C SER A 54 8.39 2.51 8.33
N VAL A 55 8.93 2.53 9.55
CA VAL A 55 8.25 3.05 10.74
C VAL A 55 8.07 4.57 10.63
N LEU A 56 9.10 5.32 10.21
CA LEU A 56 8.97 6.77 9.99
C LEU A 56 7.92 7.08 8.92
N LEU A 57 8.02 6.40 7.77
CA LEU A 57 7.08 6.60 6.67
C LEU A 57 5.64 6.31 7.10
N ALA A 58 5.42 5.19 7.81
CA ALA A 58 4.11 4.82 8.31
C ALA A 58 3.52 5.86 9.30
N LEU A 59 4.34 6.39 10.22
CA LEU A 59 3.89 7.42 11.16
C LEU A 59 3.57 8.75 10.45
N ASN A 60 4.39 9.15 9.47
CA ASN A 60 4.15 10.34 8.68
C ASN A 60 2.87 10.24 7.84
N LEU A 61 2.66 9.12 7.14
CA LEU A 61 1.44 8.86 6.37
C LEU A 61 0.20 8.74 7.27
N GLY A 62 0.36 8.13 8.45
CA GLY A 62 -0.68 8.02 9.47
C GLY A 62 -0.94 9.31 10.26
N GLN A 63 -0.22 10.39 9.98
CA GLN A 63 -0.30 11.69 10.69
C GLN A 63 -0.07 11.58 12.21
N VAL A 64 0.80 10.66 12.63
CA VAL A 64 1.16 10.44 14.03
C VAL A 64 2.39 11.29 14.36
N LYS A 65 2.24 12.24 15.28
CA LYS A 65 3.29 13.19 15.65
C LYS A 65 4.18 12.64 16.77
N ASP A 66 5.39 12.19 16.43
CA ASP A 66 6.49 11.94 17.36
C ASP A 66 7.78 12.58 16.80
N PRO A 67 8.14 13.81 17.23
CA PRO A 67 9.26 14.55 16.65
C PRO A 67 10.63 13.91 16.93
N THR A 68 10.77 13.12 18.01
CA THR A 68 12.04 12.45 18.34
C THR A 68 12.32 11.26 17.41
N ALA A 69 11.28 10.54 17.01
CA ALA A 69 11.40 9.49 16.00
C ALA A 69 11.64 10.06 14.59
N GLN A 70 11.09 11.24 14.27
CA GLN A 70 11.23 11.84 12.94
C GLN A 70 12.66 12.30 12.64
N ASP A 71 13.33 12.96 13.59
CA ASP A 71 14.67 13.51 13.37
C ASP A 71 15.75 12.44 13.21
N ILE A 72 15.64 11.31 13.94
CA ILE A 72 16.62 10.20 13.92
C ILE A 72 16.58 9.43 12.59
N LEU A 73 15.40 9.34 11.95
CA LEU A 73 15.17 8.44 10.82
C LEU A 73 15.46 9.09 9.44
N ILE A 74 15.54 10.43 9.36
CA ILE A 74 15.82 11.16 8.11
C ILE A 74 17.30 11.04 7.69
N GLU A 75 18.22 10.80 8.62
CA GLU A 75 19.66 10.84 8.35
C GLU A 75 20.24 9.57 7.69
N GLN A 76 19.51 8.44 7.67
CA GLN A 76 20.13 7.13 7.44
C GLN A 76 19.65 6.34 6.21
N LEU A 77 18.89 6.94 5.30
CA LEU A 77 18.24 6.19 4.21
C LEU A 77 19.04 6.18 2.90
N LYS A 78 19.72 5.06 2.63
CA LYS A 78 20.16 4.67 1.28
C LYS A 78 20.47 3.18 1.16
N ASN A 79 19.53 2.40 0.61
CA ASN A 79 19.71 1.19 -0.22
C ASN A 79 18.40 0.42 -0.24
N ASP A 80 17.76 0.22 -1.40
CA ASP A 80 16.61 -0.70 -1.49
C ASP A 80 16.37 -1.31 -2.88
N ALA A 81 15.49 -2.32 -2.92
CA ALA A 81 15.15 -3.16 -4.05
C ALA A 81 14.53 -2.39 -5.25
N VAL A 82 14.67 -2.92 -6.46
CA VAL A 82 14.29 -2.31 -7.76
C VAL A 82 12.89 -1.68 -7.78
N GLY A 83 11.90 -2.26 -7.09
CA GLY A 83 10.55 -1.68 -6.99
C GLY A 83 10.50 -0.41 -6.13
N LEU A 84 11.23 -0.39 -5.01
CA LEU A 84 11.31 0.75 -4.10
C LEU A 84 12.13 1.89 -4.73
N ASP A 85 13.18 1.55 -5.48
CA ASP A 85 13.95 2.50 -6.27
C ASP A 85 13.09 3.18 -7.34
N LEU A 86 12.27 2.40 -8.07
CA LEU A 86 11.35 2.96 -9.06
C LEU A 86 10.33 3.90 -8.40
N LEU A 87 9.72 3.46 -7.29
CA LEU A 87 8.77 4.26 -6.53
C LEU A 87 9.43 5.55 -6.02
N GLY A 88 10.63 5.47 -5.44
CA GLY A 88 11.41 6.60 -4.96
C GLY A 88 11.79 7.58 -6.08
N LEU A 89 12.26 7.09 -7.22
CA LEU A 89 12.53 7.91 -8.40
C LEU A 89 11.28 8.66 -8.85
N CYS A 90 10.13 7.99 -8.87
CA CYS A 90 8.88 8.59 -9.30
C CYS A 90 8.36 9.63 -8.31
N THR A 91 8.33 9.33 -7.02
CA THR A 91 7.85 10.26 -5.97
C THR A 91 8.74 11.51 -5.89
N MET A 92 10.03 11.38 -6.17
CA MET A 92 10.96 12.50 -6.28
C MET A 92 10.88 13.26 -7.62
N SER A 93 9.92 12.92 -8.50
CA SER A 93 9.77 13.50 -9.84
C SER A 93 11.06 13.42 -10.67
N SER A 94 11.87 12.39 -10.45
CA SER A 94 13.14 12.21 -11.12
C SER A 94 12.93 12.05 -12.64
N PRO A 95 13.73 12.71 -13.49
CA PRO A 95 13.66 12.52 -14.94
C PRO A 95 13.94 11.06 -15.34
N TYR A 96 14.64 10.30 -14.49
CA TYR A 96 14.99 8.90 -14.73
C TYR A 96 13.84 7.91 -14.45
N ALA A 97 12.78 8.32 -13.75
CA ALA A 97 11.66 7.44 -13.37
C ALA A 97 10.99 6.78 -14.60
N ARG A 98 10.84 7.54 -15.70
CA ARG A 98 10.23 7.02 -16.95
C ARG A 98 11.08 5.94 -17.60
N SER A 99 12.40 6.14 -17.66
CA SER A 99 13.34 5.18 -18.22
C SER A 99 13.42 3.93 -17.34
N ALA A 100 13.47 4.12 -16.01
CA ALA A 100 13.44 3.03 -15.03
C ALA A 100 12.16 2.20 -15.17
N ALA A 101 10.99 2.83 -15.26
CA ALA A 101 9.71 2.12 -15.46
C ALA A 101 9.69 1.28 -16.73
N CYS A 102 10.26 1.76 -17.83
CA CYS A 102 10.36 0.99 -19.08
C CYS A 102 11.24 -0.26 -18.90
N ILE A 103 12.39 -0.13 -18.22
CA ILE A 103 13.30 -1.24 -17.93
C ILE A 103 12.60 -2.25 -17.02
N VAL A 104 12.04 -1.79 -15.89
CA VAL A 104 11.32 -2.63 -14.93
C VAL A 104 10.17 -3.36 -15.63
N ALA A 105 9.36 -2.67 -16.42
CA ALA A 105 8.23 -3.27 -17.11
C ALA A 105 8.65 -4.31 -18.17
N ASN A 106 9.86 -4.21 -18.74
CA ASN A 106 10.39 -5.21 -19.69
C ASN A 106 10.95 -6.46 -19.00
N HIS A 107 11.45 -6.34 -17.77
CA HIS A 107 12.13 -7.43 -17.08
C HIS A 107 11.34 -8.01 -15.90
N THR A 108 10.17 -7.46 -15.59
CA THR A 108 9.35 -7.92 -14.48
C THR A 108 8.18 -8.76 -14.97
N THR A 109 8.07 -9.97 -14.42
CA THR A 109 6.90 -10.86 -14.51
C THR A 109 6.49 -11.29 -13.10
N PRO A 110 5.26 -11.80 -12.91
CA PRO A 110 4.85 -12.42 -11.64
C PRO A 110 5.86 -13.43 -11.08
N GLU A 111 6.42 -14.28 -11.95
CA GLU A 111 7.42 -15.30 -11.56
C GLU A 111 8.74 -14.66 -11.10
N VAL A 112 9.16 -13.56 -11.74
CA VAL A 112 10.35 -12.79 -11.35
C VAL A 112 10.14 -12.09 -10.00
N CYS A 113 8.93 -11.61 -9.72
CA CYS A 113 8.60 -11.01 -8.42
C CYS A 113 8.67 -12.02 -7.28
N GLY A 114 8.28 -13.27 -7.50
CA GLY A 114 8.40 -14.38 -6.55
C GLY A 114 7.55 -14.26 -5.27
N SER A 115 6.95 -13.10 -4.99
CA SER A 115 6.11 -12.82 -3.83
C SER A 115 5.11 -11.70 -4.10
N VAL A 116 4.02 -11.68 -3.34
CA VAL A 116 3.03 -10.60 -3.36
C VAL A 116 3.65 -9.27 -2.92
N ASP A 117 4.57 -9.30 -1.95
CA ASP A 117 5.24 -8.09 -1.45
C ASP A 117 6.03 -7.38 -2.56
N THR A 118 6.88 -8.12 -3.26
CA THR A 118 7.68 -7.57 -4.37
C THR A 118 6.78 -7.10 -5.51
N ALA A 119 5.74 -7.86 -5.86
CA ALA A 119 4.78 -7.47 -6.89
C ALA A 119 4.05 -6.18 -6.52
N ALA A 120 3.63 -6.02 -5.27
CA ALA A 120 2.92 -4.84 -4.79
C ALA A 120 3.81 -3.59 -4.82
N VAL A 121 5.07 -3.67 -4.38
CA VAL A 121 6.00 -2.52 -4.47
C VAL A 121 6.25 -2.12 -5.91
N VAL A 122 6.49 -3.08 -6.80
CA VAL A 122 6.70 -2.78 -8.23
C VAL A 122 5.45 -2.16 -8.83
N ALA A 123 4.26 -2.68 -8.51
CA ALA A 123 2.99 -2.12 -8.98
C ALA A 123 2.81 -0.66 -8.52
N MET A 124 3.11 -0.32 -7.26
CA MET A 124 3.06 1.06 -6.78
C MET A 124 4.00 1.98 -7.58
N GLY A 125 5.23 1.56 -7.84
CA GLY A 125 6.18 2.32 -8.65
C GLY A 125 5.67 2.56 -10.08
N LEU A 126 5.07 1.54 -10.70
CA LEU A 126 4.49 1.64 -12.05
C LEU A 126 3.24 2.54 -12.08
N VAL A 127 2.35 2.44 -11.08
CA VAL A 127 1.17 3.31 -10.93
C VAL A 127 1.61 4.77 -10.76
N CYS A 128 2.62 5.02 -9.92
CA CYS A 128 3.18 6.35 -9.77
C CYS A 128 3.64 6.93 -11.12
N VAL A 129 4.40 6.16 -11.90
CA VAL A 129 4.90 6.64 -13.20
C VAL A 129 3.77 6.92 -14.18
N LEU A 130 2.68 6.16 -14.15
CA LEU A 130 1.49 6.46 -14.98
C LEU A 130 0.83 7.81 -14.65
N GLY A 131 1.07 8.36 -13.46
CA GLY A 131 0.63 9.70 -13.07
C GLY A 131 1.54 10.84 -13.55
N MET A 132 2.70 10.53 -14.17
CA MET A 132 3.63 11.55 -14.67
C MET A 132 3.21 12.11 -16.03
N GLU A 133 3.65 13.33 -16.34
CA GLU A 133 3.51 13.91 -17.67
C GLU A 133 4.60 13.43 -18.65
N ASN A 134 4.34 13.57 -19.96
CA ASN A 134 5.32 13.33 -21.03
C ASN A 134 5.93 11.91 -21.02
N ILE A 135 5.14 10.90 -20.70
CA ILE A 135 5.56 9.50 -20.77
C ILE A 135 5.48 9.04 -22.23
N PRO A 136 6.54 8.41 -22.78
CA PRO A 136 6.48 7.84 -24.12
C PRO A 136 5.35 6.80 -24.23
N GLU A 137 4.56 6.83 -25.30
CA GLU A 137 3.41 5.94 -25.49
C GLU A 137 3.80 4.45 -25.37
N LYS A 138 4.94 4.08 -25.96
CA LYS A 138 5.51 2.73 -25.84
C LYS A 138 5.72 2.31 -24.38
N THR A 139 6.20 3.24 -23.54
CA THR A 139 6.38 3.01 -22.11
C THR A 139 5.03 2.86 -21.42
N ILE A 140 4.05 3.72 -21.72
CA ILE A 140 2.69 3.62 -21.15
C ILE A 140 2.08 2.25 -21.43
N THR A 141 2.10 1.80 -22.69
CA THR A 141 1.53 0.52 -23.09
C THR A 141 2.21 -0.63 -22.37
N LYS A 142 3.54 -0.63 -22.32
CA LYS A 142 4.29 -1.69 -21.63
C LYS A 142 4.01 -1.69 -20.12
N VAL A 143 4.04 -0.52 -19.49
CA VAL A 143 3.75 -0.35 -18.06
C VAL A 143 2.35 -0.85 -17.72
N ARG A 144 1.32 -0.49 -18.49
CA ARG A 144 -0.07 -0.96 -18.25
C ARG A 144 -0.21 -2.48 -18.39
N THR A 145 0.41 -3.07 -19.41
CA THR A 145 0.38 -4.52 -19.60
C THR A 145 1.04 -5.24 -18.43
N THR A 146 2.25 -4.80 -18.03
CA THR A 146 2.95 -5.39 -16.90
C THR A 146 2.17 -5.19 -15.60
N LEU A 147 1.64 -3.98 -15.35
CA LEU A 147 0.81 -3.68 -14.19
C LEU A 147 -0.41 -4.61 -14.13
N SER A 148 -1.12 -4.82 -15.25
CA SER A 148 -2.27 -5.72 -15.29
C SER A 148 -1.89 -7.16 -14.93
N GLY A 149 -0.73 -7.64 -15.41
CA GLY A 149 -0.22 -8.96 -15.04
C GLY A 149 0.13 -9.08 -13.56
N LEU A 150 0.72 -8.05 -12.97
CA LEU A 150 1.02 -8.00 -11.53
C LEU A 150 -0.24 -7.93 -10.68
N LEU A 151 -1.24 -7.14 -11.07
CA LEU A 151 -2.52 -7.06 -10.37
C LEU A 151 -3.25 -8.40 -10.39
N ASN A 152 -3.29 -9.08 -11.54
CA ASN A 152 -3.87 -10.41 -11.62
C ASN A 152 -3.17 -11.40 -10.69
N TYR A 153 -1.83 -11.41 -10.70
CA TYR A 153 -1.05 -12.24 -9.79
C TYR A 153 -1.33 -11.95 -8.31
N ILE A 154 -1.43 -10.68 -7.92
CA ILE A 154 -1.76 -10.26 -6.55
C ILE A 154 -3.15 -10.78 -6.17
N LEU A 155 -4.15 -10.57 -7.03
CA LEU A 155 -5.54 -10.99 -6.78
C LEU A 155 -5.73 -12.51 -6.78
N GLU A 156 -4.98 -13.26 -7.57
CA GLU A 156 -4.97 -14.73 -7.55
C GLU A 156 -4.51 -15.29 -6.19
N HIS A 157 -3.72 -14.53 -5.44
CA HIS A 157 -3.27 -14.88 -4.09
C HIS A 157 -4.25 -14.40 -3.00
N GLN A 158 -5.43 -13.91 -3.36
CA GLN A 158 -6.45 -13.55 -2.40
C GLN A 158 -7.19 -14.79 -1.86
N LYS A 159 -7.12 -15.01 -0.55
CA LYS A 159 -7.82 -16.10 0.13
C LYS A 159 -8.28 -15.67 1.52
N ASP A 160 -9.55 -15.90 1.83
CA ASP A 160 -10.16 -15.63 3.13
C ASP A 160 -9.98 -14.16 3.61
N GLY A 161 -9.97 -13.21 2.67
CA GLY A 161 -9.78 -11.78 2.94
C GLY A 161 -8.33 -11.34 3.11
N LEU A 162 -7.37 -12.26 3.04
CA LEU A 162 -5.94 -11.97 2.98
C LEU A 162 -5.48 -11.96 1.52
N ILE A 163 -4.48 -11.14 1.19
CA ILE A 163 -3.81 -11.11 -0.12
C ILE A 163 -2.36 -11.56 0.10
N GLY A 164 -2.02 -12.76 -0.38
CA GLY A 164 -0.78 -13.44 -0.04
C GLY A 164 -0.83 -14.01 1.38
N ASN A 165 -0.28 -13.28 2.36
CA ASN A 165 -0.32 -13.62 3.78
C ASN A 165 -0.63 -12.38 4.64
N ALA A 166 -0.73 -12.54 5.96
CA ALA A 166 -1.08 -11.45 6.87
C ALA A 166 -0.09 -10.26 6.85
N TYR A 167 1.17 -10.50 6.49
CA TYR A 167 2.22 -9.47 6.39
C TYR A 167 2.22 -8.79 5.02
N SER A 168 1.88 -9.51 3.94
CA SER A 168 1.81 -8.97 2.57
C SER A 168 0.52 -8.21 2.27
N THR A 169 -0.56 -8.52 3.00
CA THR A 169 -1.91 -7.95 2.75
C THR A 169 -1.92 -6.43 2.90
N GLY A 170 -1.19 -5.88 3.87
CA GLY A 170 -1.13 -4.42 4.09
C GLY A 170 -0.41 -3.68 2.96
N LEU A 171 0.53 -4.34 2.28
CA LEU A 171 1.23 -3.78 1.14
C LEU A 171 0.39 -3.90 -0.14
N ALA A 172 -0.24 -5.06 -0.35
CA ALA A 172 -1.13 -5.30 -1.48
C ALA A 172 -2.37 -4.38 -1.47
N GLY A 173 -2.91 -4.06 -0.29
CA GLY A 173 -4.07 -3.17 -0.16
C GLY A 173 -3.80 -1.69 -0.52
N GLN A 174 -2.55 -1.30 -0.74
CA GLN A 174 -2.18 0.05 -1.19
C GLN A 174 -2.18 0.20 -2.72
N VAL A 175 -2.23 -0.92 -3.43
CA VAL A 175 -2.19 -1.01 -4.90
C VAL A 175 -3.59 -1.10 -5.45
#